data_AF-A0A3D4TXH2-F1
#
_entry.id   AF-A0A3D4TXH2-F1
#
_cell.length_a   1.000
_cell.length_b   1.000
_cell.length_c   1.000
_cell.angle_alpha   90.00
_cell.angle_beta   90.00
_cell.angle_gamma   90.00
#
_symmetry.space_group_name_H-M   'P 1'
#
loop_
_entity.id
_entity.type
_entity.pdbx_description
1 polymer ?
#
loop_
_entity_poly.entity_id
_entity_poly.type
_entity_poly.pdbx_seq_one_letter_code
_entity_poly.pdbx_strand_id
1 'polypeptide(L)'
;MKVSDFFHSLHEFFNEKRFVAFTLSIIFILFITNLVLSDGFTGGAESIWHYNYSHFAFKYPSLLFDSWAKPIYTLLSAPFALFGFKAIQFFNILLAIAAGLFSYLVAKELKMKQPILAIILCCFTPVFTYTVFSGLTEILFALATIVSSYLLLRNKYLLASVLISMLPLIRPEGIFLIPVYAFFILFKKQYKALPFLLVGLIGYSIIGDLVNKDFMWIVNQNPYKGEVGLYGTGNFFQFIKRSPGYFGIPNEIFYVTGLVAGITLYLRSKREYSKEFFLVILPFFTYLLIHSFMWWTGLGNSQGINRYMAAIVP
;
A
#
# COMPACT_ATOMS: atom_id res chain seq x y z
N MET A 1 -3.98 -35.92 -31.48
CA MET A 1 -4.63 -34.67 -31.01
C MET A 1 -4.49 -33.64 -32.12
N LYS A 2 -5.58 -33.13 -32.70
CA LYS A 2 -5.46 -32.15 -33.79
C LYS A 2 -4.92 -30.84 -33.21
N VAL A 3 -4.08 -30.15 -33.96
CA VAL A 3 -3.49 -28.85 -33.57
C VAL A 3 -4.59 -27.83 -33.23
N SER A 4 -5.74 -27.89 -33.92
CA SER A 4 -6.94 -27.10 -33.62
C SER A 4 -7.47 -27.33 -32.20
N ASP A 5 -7.47 -28.58 -31.73
CA ASP A 5 -8.03 -28.96 -30.43
C ASP A 5 -7.09 -28.50 -29.31
N PHE A 6 -5.78 -28.47 -29.57
CA PHE A 6 -4.79 -27.87 -28.67
C PHE A 6 -4.98 -26.36 -28.53
N PHE A 7 -5.16 -25.64 -29.64
CA PHE A 7 -5.39 -24.18 -29.60
C PHE A 7 -6.75 -23.81 -28.99
N HIS A 8 -7.79 -24.60 -29.24
CA HIS A 8 -9.10 -24.41 -28.61
C HIS A 8 -9.05 -24.70 -27.09
N SER A 9 -8.36 -25.77 -26.70
CA SER A 9 -8.04 -26.08 -25.29
C SER A 9 -7.24 -24.96 -24.64
N LEU A 10 -6.25 -24.38 -25.34
CA LEU A 10 -5.49 -23.23 -24.86
C LEU A 10 -6.40 -22.03 -24.64
N HIS A 11 -7.28 -21.72 -25.59
CA HIS A 11 -8.17 -20.57 -25.51
C HIS A 11 -9.19 -20.69 -24.36
N GLU A 12 -9.73 -21.89 -24.12
CA GLU A 12 -10.59 -22.17 -22.97
C GLU A 12 -9.83 -22.20 -21.63
N PHE A 13 -8.56 -22.64 -21.65
CA PHE A 13 -7.66 -22.57 -20.50
C PHE A 13 -7.37 -21.10 -20.11
N PHE A 14 -7.21 -20.22 -21.11
CA PHE A 14 -6.98 -18.78 -20.96
C PHE A 14 -8.27 -17.93 -20.90
N ASN A 15 -9.28 -18.36 -20.14
CA ASN A 15 -10.28 -17.40 -19.64
C ASN A 15 -9.54 -16.36 -18.78
N GLU A 16 -9.82 -15.07 -18.97
CA GLU A 16 -9.15 -13.96 -18.26
C GLU A 16 -9.05 -14.21 -16.75
N LYS A 17 -10.13 -14.69 -16.12
CA LYS A 17 -10.15 -15.03 -14.69
C LYS A 17 -9.21 -16.18 -14.33
N ARG A 18 -9.16 -17.23 -15.17
CA ARG A 18 -8.25 -18.37 -15.00
C ARG A 18 -6.81 -17.91 -15.17
N PHE A 19 -6.53 -17.04 -16.14
CA PHE A 19 -5.20 -16.51 -16.39
C PHE A 19 -4.70 -15.64 -15.23
N VAL A 20 -5.56 -14.79 -14.67
CA VAL A 20 -5.24 -14.00 -13.46
C VAL A 20 -4.96 -14.92 -12.27
N ALA A 21 -5.82 -15.90 -12.02
CA ALA A 21 -5.65 -16.85 -10.93
C ALA A 21 -4.35 -17.67 -11.09
N PHE A 22 -4.05 -18.13 -12.30
CA PHE A 22 -2.82 -18.82 -12.64
C PHE A 22 -1.59 -17.95 -12.40
N THR A 23 -1.61 -16.70 -12.88
CA THR A 23 -0.51 -15.74 -12.70
C THR A 23 -0.26 -15.46 -11.22
N LEU A 24 -1.29 -15.16 -10.44
CA LEU A 24 -1.16 -14.93 -9.00
C LEU A 24 -0.70 -16.20 -8.27
N SER A 25 -1.16 -17.39 -8.68
CA SER A 25 -0.71 -18.66 -8.10
C SER A 25 0.77 -18.91 -8.34
N ILE A 26 1.28 -18.64 -9.55
CA ILE A 26 2.71 -18.72 -9.84
C ILE A 26 3.50 -17.76 -8.95
N ILE A 27 3.09 -16.49 -8.88
CA ILE A 27 3.79 -15.49 -8.06
C ILE A 27 3.76 -15.89 -6.58
N PHE A 28 2.62 -16.37 -6.09
CA PHE A 28 2.50 -16.87 -4.73
C PHE A 28 3.45 -18.05 -4.47
N ILE A 29 3.50 -19.04 -5.36
CA ILE A 29 4.45 -20.17 -5.25
C ILE A 29 5.90 -19.68 -5.25
N LEU A 30 6.26 -18.73 -6.11
CA LEU A 30 7.60 -18.14 -6.14
C LEU A 30 7.95 -17.45 -4.81
N PHE A 31 7.03 -16.65 -4.27
CA PHE A 31 7.24 -15.96 -2.99
C PHE A 31 7.32 -16.95 -1.82
N ILE A 32 6.48 -17.97 -1.79
CA ILE A 32 6.55 -19.03 -0.76
C ILE A 32 7.84 -19.81 -0.86
N THR A 33 8.28 -20.14 -2.07
CA THR A 33 9.56 -20.81 -2.30
C THR A 33 10.71 -19.96 -1.75
N ASN A 34 10.71 -18.65 -2.01
CA ASN A 34 11.71 -17.75 -1.44
C ASN A 34 11.63 -17.69 0.10
N LEU A 35 10.44 -17.58 0.68
CA LEU A 35 10.25 -17.55 2.14
C LEU A 35 10.78 -18.83 2.83
N VAL A 36 10.58 -19.98 2.20
CA VAL A 36 11.02 -21.27 2.76
C VAL A 36 12.53 -21.46 2.61
N LEU A 37 13.10 -21.08 1.47
CA LEU A 37 14.51 -21.31 1.16
C LEU A 37 15.46 -20.22 1.68
N SER A 38 14.95 -19.01 1.93
CA SER A 38 15.72 -17.86 2.42
C SER A 38 15.51 -17.66 3.91
N ASP A 39 16.59 -17.34 4.61
CA ASP A 39 16.55 -16.79 5.99
C ASP A 39 16.72 -15.26 6.00
N GLY A 40 16.93 -14.65 4.84
CA GLY A 40 17.07 -13.21 4.69
C GLY A 40 15.74 -12.47 4.84
N PHE A 41 15.81 -11.29 5.43
CA PHE A 41 14.70 -10.34 5.51
C PHE A 41 15.22 -8.90 5.39
N THR A 42 14.32 -7.96 5.12
CA THR A 42 14.67 -6.54 4.96
C THR A 42 14.06 -5.69 6.08
N GLY A 43 14.47 -4.43 6.19
CA GLY A 43 13.98 -3.51 7.24
C GLY A 43 14.74 -3.58 8.57
N GLY A 44 15.64 -4.56 8.73
CA GLY A 44 16.52 -4.66 9.89
C GLY A 44 15.75 -4.69 11.21
N ALA A 45 16.18 -3.88 12.19
CA ALA A 45 15.54 -3.85 13.50
C ALA A 45 14.03 -3.60 13.40
N GLU A 46 13.55 -2.67 12.56
CA GLU A 46 12.13 -2.30 12.50
C GLU A 46 11.20 -3.48 12.19
N SER A 47 11.61 -4.39 11.29
CA SER A 47 10.87 -5.63 11.03
C SER A 47 10.72 -6.50 12.27
N ILE A 48 11.79 -6.61 13.06
CA ILE A 48 11.79 -7.38 14.31
C ILE A 48 10.97 -6.67 15.40
N TRP A 49 11.01 -5.34 15.46
CA TRP A 49 10.17 -4.56 16.37
C TRP A 49 8.69 -4.77 16.08
N HIS A 50 8.23 -4.63 14.83
CA HIS A 50 6.84 -4.88 14.46
C HIS A 50 6.42 -6.33 14.75
N TYR A 51 7.33 -7.30 14.54
CA TYR A 51 7.10 -8.67 14.96
C TYR A 51 6.89 -8.80 16.47
N ASN A 52 7.77 -8.23 17.29
CA ASN A 52 7.65 -8.29 18.75
C ASN A 52 6.36 -7.63 19.24
N TYR A 53 6.02 -6.44 18.72
CA TYR A 53 4.75 -5.78 19.04
C TYR A 53 3.54 -6.67 18.75
N SER A 54 3.53 -7.32 17.59
CA SER A 54 2.43 -8.17 17.14
C SER A 54 2.37 -9.49 17.89
N HIS A 55 3.52 -10.13 18.14
CA HIS A 55 3.63 -11.39 18.87
C HIS A 55 3.12 -11.26 20.30
N PHE A 56 3.46 -10.15 20.96
CA PHE A 56 3.07 -9.90 22.34
C PHE A 56 1.75 -9.13 22.49
N ALA A 57 1.08 -8.75 21.39
CA ALA A 57 -0.13 -7.92 21.42
C ALA A 57 -1.28 -8.53 22.24
N PHE A 58 -1.48 -9.85 22.17
CA PHE A 58 -2.53 -10.51 22.96
C PHE A 58 -2.17 -10.64 24.44
N LYS A 59 -0.87 -10.70 24.76
CA LYS A 59 -0.39 -10.73 26.16
C LYS A 59 -0.39 -9.35 26.79
N TYR A 60 -0.05 -8.32 26.02
CA TYR A 60 -0.05 -6.92 26.43
C TYR A 60 -0.90 -6.09 25.46
N PRO A 61 -2.23 -6.02 25.65
CA PRO A 61 -3.14 -5.33 24.73
C PRO A 61 -2.82 -3.86 24.47
N SER A 62 -2.07 -3.20 25.36
CA SER A 62 -1.59 -1.83 25.15
C SER A 62 -0.72 -1.67 23.89
N LEU A 63 -0.08 -2.75 23.41
CA LEU A 63 0.72 -2.72 22.18
C LEU A 63 -0.14 -2.55 20.91
N LEU A 64 -1.44 -2.87 20.98
CA LEU A 64 -2.40 -2.57 19.91
C LEU A 64 -2.70 -1.07 19.78
N PHE A 65 -2.29 -0.26 20.76
CA PHE A 65 -2.51 1.19 20.84
C PHE A 65 -1.18 1.93 20.96
N ASP A 66 -0.15 1.41 20.29
CA ASP A 66 1.16 2.03 20.20
C ASP A 66 1.37 2.64 18.81
N SER A 67 1.58 3.95 18.76
CA SER A 67 1.76 4.73 17.51
C SER A 67 3.05 4.37 16.76
N TRP A 68 4.08 3.88 17.47
CA TRP A 68 5.30 3.36 16.87
C TRP A 68 5.04 1.98 16.24
N ALA A 69 4.29 1.12 16.93
CA ALA A 69 3.95 -0.23 16.48
C ALA A 69 3.04 -0.29 15.24
N LYS A 70 2.36 0.82 14.90
CA LYS A 70 1.33 0.92 13.85
C LYS A 70 0.10 0.05 14.21
N PRO A 71 -0.91 0.65 14.86
CA PRO A 71 -2.02 -0.07 15.49
C PRO A 71 -2.75 -1.07 14.60
N ILE A 72 -3.10 -0.68 13.37
CA ILE A 72 -3.84 -1.55 12.44
C ILE A 72 -2.94 -2.68 11.93
N TYR A 73 -1.66 -2.40 11.66
CA TYR A 73 -0.72 -3.44 11.25
C TYR A 73 -0.52 -4.47 12.37
N THR A 74 -0.32 -4.00 13.60
CA THR A 74 -0.14 -4.86 14.78
C THR A 74 -1.37 -5.74 14.99
N LEU A 75 -2.59 -5.17 14.92
CA LEU A 75 -3.83 -5.93 15.07
C LEU A 75 -3.96 -7.05 14.01
N LEU A 76 -3.69 -6.74 12.74
CA LEU A 76 -3.88 -7.70 11.65
C LEU A 76 -2.77 -8.76 11.57
N SER A 77 -1.55 -8.40 11.96
CA SER A 77 -0.41 -9.33 11.94
C SER A 77 -0.26 -10.14 13.22
N ALA A 78 -0.86 -9.73 14.36
CA ALA A 78 -0.78 -10.45 15.63
C ALA A 78 -1.16 -11.95 15.56
N PRO A 79 -2.24 -12.37 14.87
CA PRO A 79 -2.56 -13.79 14.73
C PRO A 79 -1.46 -14.59 14.03
N PHE A 80 -0.76 -13.98 13.07
CA PHE A 80 0.34 -14.60 12.36
C PHE A 80 1.61 -14.61 13.20
N ALA A 81 1.87 -13.53 13.95
CA ALA A 81 3.05 -13.37 14.78
C ALA A 81 3.18 -14.45 15.88
N LEU A 82 2.07 -15.07 16.30
CA LEU A 82 2.09 -16.22 17.21
C LEU A 82 2.88 -17.42 16.67
N PHE A 83 2.98 -17.55 15.35
CA PHE A 83 3.70 -18.65 14.67
C PHE A 83 5.14 -18.27 14.27
N GLY A 84 5.67 -17.17 14.79
CA GLY A 84 7.04 -16.73 14.56
C GLY A 84 7.19 -15.75 13.39
N PHE A 85 8.43 -15.30 13.17
CA PHE A 85 8.72 -14.22 12.21
C PHE A 85 8.40 -14.58 10.75
N LYS A 86 8.67 -15.84 10.33
CA LYS A 86 8.32 -16.31 8.98
C LYS A 86 6.81 -16.25 8.71
N ALA A 87 5.97 -16.34 9.76
CA ALA A 87 4.52 -16.19 9.60
C ALA A 87 4.10 -14.73 9.36
N ILE A 88 4.83 -13.73 9.88
CA ILE A 88 4.62 -12.33 9.50
C ILE A 88 5.05 -12.08 8.05
N GLN A 89 6.18 -12.65 7.61
CA GLN A 89 6.59 -12.55 6.21
C GLN A 89 5.54 -13.21 5.30
N PHE A 90 4.97 -14.35 5.71
CA PHE A 90 3.84 -14.98 5.03
C PHE A 90 2.60 -14.07 4.98
N PHE A 91 2.26 -13.39 6.08
CA PHE A 91 1.20 -12.38 6.08
C PHE A 91 1.46 -11.28 5.03
N ASN A 92 2.68 -10.73 4.97
CA ASN A 92 3.05 -9.75 3.96
C ASN A 92 3.01 -10.30 2.52
N ILE A 93 3.31 -11.59 2.30
CA ILE A 93 3.08 -12.26 1.00
C ILE A 93 1.60 -12.26 0.63
N LEU A 94 0.71 -12.61 1.56
CA LEU A 94 -0.74 -12.58 1.29
C LEU A 94 -1.22 -11.17 0.92
N LEU A 95 -0.73 -10.15 1.64
CA LEU A 95 -1.02 -8.75 1.34
C LEU A 95 -0.48 -8.34 -0.04
N ALA A 96 0.71 -8.79 -0.42
CA ALA A 96 1.31 -8.49 -1.72
C ALA A 96 0.53 -9.12 -2.88
N ILE A 97 0.09 -10.37 -2.74
CA ILE A 97 -0.78 -11.04 -3.73
C ILE A 97 -2.12 -10.31 -3.86
N ALA A 98 -2.71 -9.92 -2.73
CA ALA A 98 -3.93 -9.11 -2.74
C ALA A 98 -3.69 -7.75 -3.43
N ALA A 99 -2.57 -7.08 -3.16
CA ALA A 99 -2.24 -5.79 -3.77
C ALA A 99 -2.12 -5.93 -5.30
N GLY A 100 -1.42 -6.96 -5.79
CA GLY A 100 -1.33 -7.26 -7.22
C GLY A 100 -2.72 -7.51 -7.85
N LEU A 101 -3.58 -8.28 -7.17
CA LEU A 101 -4.96 -8.49 -7.62
C LEU A 101 -5.74 -7.17 -7.72
N PHE A 102 -5.67 -6.31 -6.70
CA PHE A 102 -6.36 -5.03 -6.70
C PHE A 102 -5.77 -4.04 -7.72
N SER A 103 -4.47 -4.04 -7.97
CA SER A 103 -3.88 -3.27 -9.09
C SER A 103 -4.44 -3.71 -10.43
N TYR A 104 -4.61 -5.02 -10.67
CA TYR A 104 -5.30 -5.52 -11.87
C TYR A 104 -6.76 -5.06 -11.93
N LEU A 105 -7.50 -5.13 -10.81
CA LEU A 105 -8.89 -4.69 -10.77
C LEU A 105 -9.02 -3.19 -11.03
N VAL A 106 -8.15 -2.37 -10.47
CA VAL A 106 -8.08 -0.92 -10.74
C VAL A 106 -7.75 -0.67 -12.21
N ALA A 107 -6.75 -1.37 -12.77
CA ALA A 107 -6.41 -1.26 -14.18
C ALA A 107 -7.59 -1.62 -15.11
N LYS A 108 -8.45 -2.57 -14.70
CA LYS A 108 -9.69 -2.90 -15.42
C LYS A 108 -10.73 -1.80 -15.35
N GLU A 109 -10.99 -1.25 -14.18
CA GLU A 109 -11.95 -0.13 -14.02
C GLU A 109 -11.48 1.10 -14.82
N LEU A 110 -10.17 1.33 -14.89
CA LEU A 110 -9.55 2.38 -15.71
C LEU A 110 -9.50 2.04 -17.22
N LYS A 111 -10.00 0.86 -17.63
CA LYS A 111 -10.05 0.40 -19.03
C LYS A 111 -8.67 0.35 -19.71
N MET A 112 -7.64 0.00 -18.94
CA MET A 112 -6.30 -0.22 -19.49
C MET A 112 -6.33 -1.40 -20.47
N LYS A 113 -5.58 -1.30 -21.58
CA LYS A 113 -5.55 -2.35 -22.61
C LYS A 113 -4.99 -3.68 -22.11
N GLN A 114 -4.03 -3.63 -21.18
CA GLN A 114 -3.36 -4.81 -20.63
C GLN A 114 -3.35 -4.77 -19.10
N PRO A 115 -4.50 -5.00 -18.43
CA PRO A 115 -4.62 -4.90 -16.96
C PRO A 115 -3.75 -5.92 -16.22
N ILE A 116 -3.47 -7.08 -16.84
CA ILE A 116 -2.63 -8.13 -16.23
C ILE A 116 -1.21 -7.63 -15.93
N LEU A 117 -0.71 -6.67 -16.72
CA LEU A 117 0.61 -6.10 -16.51
C LEU A 117 0.71 -5.40 -15.15
N ALA A 118 -0.40 -4.92 -14.58
CA ALA A 118 -0.41 -4.32 -13.25
C ALA A 118 -0.01 -5.30 -12.15
N ILE A 119 -0.39 -6.59 -12.26
CA ILE A 119 0.06 -7.64 -11.32
C ILE A 119 1.57 -7.81 -11.42
N ILE A 120 2.09 -7.92 -12.64
CA ILE A 120 3.52 -8.15 -12.88
C ILE A 120 4.34 -6.97 -12.37
N LEU A 121 3.98 -5.74 -12.76
CA LEU A 121 4.67 -4.53 -12.33
C LEU A 121 4.58 -4.33 -10.82
N CYS A 122 3.44 -4.61 -10.19
CA CYS A 122 3.31 -4.53 -8.74
C CYS A 122 4.24 -5.53 -8.04
N CYS A 123 4.11 -6.82 -8.35
CA CYS A 123 4.78 -7.89 -7.62
C CYS A 123 6.28 -7.99 -7.91
N PHE A 124 6.74 -7.53 -9.08
CA PHE A 124 8.16 -7.60 -9.50
C PHE A 124 8.86 -6.24 -9.52
N THR A 125 8.26 -5.21 -8.91
CA THR A 125 9.00 -3.99 -8.62
C THR A 125 9.96 -4.23 -7.47
N PRO A 126 11.29 -4.01 -7.65
CA PRO A 126 12.30 -4.43 -6.68
C PRO A 126 11.99 -3.98 -5.25
N VAL A 127 11.60 -2.70 -5.08
CA VAL A 127 11.27 -2.14 -3.76
C VAL A 127 10.09 -2.83 -3.09
N PHE A 128 9.08 -3.20 -3.87
CA PHE A 128 7.91 -3.91 -3.39
C PHE A 128 8.31 -5.34 -3.01
N THR A 129 8.92 -6.07 -3.93
CA THR A 129 9.30 -7.48 -3.76
C THR A 129 10.19 -7.69 -2.54
N TYR A 130 11.24 -6.89 -2.34
CA TYR A 130 12.11 -7.09 -1.17
C TYR A 130 11.41 -6.76 0.15
N THR A 131 10.43 -5.84 0.12
CA THR A 131 9.67 -5.42 1.30
C THR A 131 8.58 -6.43 1.66
N VAL A 132 8.15 -7.28 0.71
CA VAL A 132 7.27 -8.43 1.00
C VAL A 132 7.88 -9.37 2.03
N PHE A 133 9.19 -9.61 1.98
CA PHE A 133 9.90 -10.50 2.92
C PHE A 133 10.33 -9.80 4.21
N SER A 134 9.60 -8.78 4.65
CA SER A 134 9.90 -8.01 5.86
C SER A 134 8.78 -8.12 6.90
N GLY A 135 8.98 -7.56 8.09
CA GLY A 135 7.92 -7.32 9.08
C GLY A 135 7.37 -5.89 9.01
N LEU A 136 7.56 -5.20 7.88
CA LEU A 136 7.21 -3.79 7.76
C LEU A 136 5.78 -3.58 7.25
N THR A 137 5.32 -2.33 7.37
CA THR A 137 3.92 -1.92 7.18
C THR A 137 3.60 -1.42 5.77
N GLU A 138 4.60 -1.19 4.92
CA GLU A 138 4.44 -0.61 3.59
C GLU A 138 3.53 -1.45 2.71
N ILE A 139 3.61 -2.79 2.77
CA ILE A 139 2.76 -3.66 1.93
C ILE A 139 1.29 -3.56 2.33
N LEU A 140 0.99 -3.52 3.64
CA LEU A 140 -0.37 -3.30 4.13
C LEU A 140 -0.89 -1.93 3.72
N PHE A 141 -0.06 -0.90 3.82
CA PHE A 141 -0.42 0.45 3.40
C PHE A 141 -0.70 0.53 1.89
N ALA A 142 0.14 -0.13 1.09
CA ALA A 142 -0.01 -0.21 -0.35
C ALA A 142 -1.34 -0.89 -0.72
N LEU A 143 -1.63 -2.04 -0.09
CA LEU A 143 -2.90 -2.74 -0.26
C LEU A 143 -4.09 -1.85 0.12
N ALA A 144 -4.07 -1.24 1.31
CA ALA A 144 -5.17 -0.41 1.78
C ALA A 144 -5.43 0.80 0.85
N THR A 145 -4.36 1.40 0.32
CA THR A 145 -4.43 2.52 -0.62
C THR A 145 -5.05 2.10 -1.95
N ILE A 146 -4.57 1.01 -2.57
CA ILE A 146 -5.10 0.55 -3.87
C ILE A 146 -6.53 0.01 -3.75
N VAL A 147 -6.87 -0.66 -2.63
CA VAL A 147 -8.25 -1.09 -2.34
C VAL A 147 -9.16 0.13 -2.16
N SER A 148 -8.70 1.19 -1.48
CA SER A 148 -9.46 2.44 -1.34
C SER A 148 -9.77 3.05 -2.71
N SER A 149 -8.77 3.15 -3.59
CA SER A 149 -8.96 3.62 -4.96
C SER A 149 -9.92 2.71 -5.75
N TYR A 150 -9.79 1.39 -5.65
CA TYR A 150 -10.72 0.43 -6.27
C TYR A 150 -12.17 0.63 -5.79
N LEU A 151 -12.39 0.77 -4.49
CA LEU A 151 -13.73 0.96 -3.93
C LEU A 151 -14.35 2.27 -4.40
N LEU A 152 -13.56 3.35 -4.51
CA LEU A 152 -14.02 4.63 -5.06
C LEU A 152 -14.40 4.49 -6.54
N LEU A 153 -13.61 3.79 -7.36
CA LEU A 153 -13.93 3.48 -8.76
C LEU A 153 -15.24 2.68 -8.88
N ARG A 154 -15.50 1.78 -7.93
CA ARG A 154 -16.74 0.98 -7.84
C ARG A 154 -17.90 1.71 -7.17
N ASN A 155 -17.78 3.02 -6.92
CA ASN A 155 -18.80 3.84 -6.24
C ASN A 155 -19.16 3.36 -4.82
N LYS A 156 -18.27 2.62 -4.14
CA LYS A 156 -18.43 2.15 -2.75
C LYS A 156 -17.86 3.16 -1.76
N TYR A 157 -18.36 4.40 -1.82
CA TYR A 157 -17.80 5.56 -1.11
C TYR A 157 -17.73 5.40 0.42
N LEU A 158 -18.75 4.81 1.05
CA LEU A 158 -18.77 4.60 2.50
C LEU A 158 -17.65 3.64 2.94
N LEU A 159 -17.57 2.47 2.29
CA LEU A 159 -16.56 1.47 2.60
C LEU A 159 -15.14 2.01 2.31
N ALA A 160 -14.97 2.72 1.19
CA ALA A 160 -13.71 3.39 0.88
C ALA A 160 -13.32 4.37 1.99
N SER A 161 -14.26 5.21 2.46
CA SER A 161 -13.98 6.23 3.47
C SER A 161 -13.57 5.63 4.81
N VAL A 162 -14.21 4.53 5.22
CA VAL A 162 -13.80 3.77 6.42
C VAL A 162 -12.38 3.23 6.24
N LEU A 163 -12.05 2.62 5.10
CA LEU A 163 -10.69 2.13 4.87
C LEU A 163 -9.65 3.26 4.82
N ILE A 164 -9.97 4.38 4.16
CA ILE A 164 -9.11 5.57 4.09
C ILE A 164 -8.84 6.13 5.49
N SER A 165 -9.85 6.14 6.37
CA SER A 165 -9.70 6.60 7.76
C SER A 165 -8.71 5.75 8.58
N MET A 166 -8.42 4.52 8.14
CA MET A 166 -7.45 3.64 8.78
C MET A 166 -6.02 3.85 8.26
N LEU A 167 -5.82 4.55 7.13
CA LEU A 167 -4.48 4.76 6.56
C LEU A 167 -3.49 5.39 7.56
N PRO A 168 -3.84 6.44 8.32
CA PRO A 168 -2.92 7.02 9.33
C PRO A 168 -2.53 6.04 10.44
N LEU A 169 -3.39 5.06 10.74
CA LEU A 169 -3.17 4.03 11.76
C LEU A 169 -2.34 2.84 11.23
N ILE A 170 -2.27 2.67 9.91
CA ILE A 170 -1.34 1.75 9.26
C ILE A 170 0.03 2.43 9.16
N ARG A 171 0.06 3.69 8.68
CA ARG A 171 1.26 4.54 8.61
C ARG A 171 0.86 6.01 8.78
N PRO A 172 1.54 6.79 9.64
CA PRO A 172 1.18 8.19 9.90
C PRO A 172 1.11 9.08 8.65
N GLU A 173 1.93 8.82 7.63
CA GLU A 173 1.92 9.53 6.35
C GLU A 173 0.60 9.37 5.58
N GLY A 174 -0.23 8.37 5.93
CA GLY A 174 -1.58 8.21 5.43
C GLY A 174 -2.51 9.38 5.73
N ILE A 175 -2.20 10.20 6.75
CA ILE A 175 -2.98 11.42 7.06
C ILE A 175 -3.06 12.37 5.88
N PHE A 176 -2.03 12.43 5.05
CA PHE A 176 -1.99 13.32 3.89
C PHE A 176 -2.75 12.78 2.68
N LEU A 177 -3.08 11.48 2.67
CA LEU A 177 -3.94 10.89 1.65
C LEU A 177 -5.42 11.17 1.92
N ILE A 178 -5.81 11.45 3.18
CA ILE A 178 -7.20 11.76 3.54
C ILE A 178 -7.73 12.98 2.74
N PRO A 179 -7.04 14.15 2.70
CA PRO A 179 -7.49 15.28 1.89
C PRO A 179 -7.63 14.97 0.39
N VAL A 180 -6.72 14.15 -0.17
CA VAL A 180 -6.74 13.75 -1.57
C VAL A 180 -8.02 12.97 -1.90
N TYR A 181 -8.33 11.95 -1.09
CA TYR A 181 -9.54 11.18 -1.27
C TYR A 181 -10.82 11.94 -0.90
N ALA A 182 -10.76 12.82 0.11
CA ALA A 182 -11.87 13.71 0.46
C ALA A 182 -12.25 14.62 -0.72
N PHE A 183 -11.24 15.19 -1.40
CA PHE A 183 -11.46 15.99 -2.59
C PHE A 183 -12.15 15.18 -3.70
N PHE A 184 -11.75 13.92 -3.91
CA PHE A 184 -12.43 13.06 -4.88
C PHE A 184 -13.90 12.76 -4.49
N ILE A 185 -14.16 12.46 -3.22
CA ILE A 185 -15.52 12.21 -2.70
C ILE A 185 -16.40 13.46 -2.86
N LEU A 186 -15.85 14.64 -2.57
CA LEU A 186 -16.50 15.94 -2.80
C LEU A 186 -16.80 16.16 -4.28
N PHE A 187 -15.83 15.87 -5.16
CA PHE A 187 -15.98 15.99 -6.61
C PHE A 187 -17.09 15.07 -7.14
N LYS A 188 -17.21 13.86 -6.59
CA LYS A 188 -18.31 12.92 -6.88
C LYS A 188 -19.62 13.26 -6.13
N LYS A 189 -19.66 14.35 -5.37
CA LYS A 189 -20.80 14.85 -4.58
C LYS A 189 -21.34 13.86 -3.53
N GLN A 190 -20.48 13.00 -2.99
CA GLN A 190 -20.84 11.96 -2.05
C GLN A 190 -20.64 12.41 -0.60
N TYR A 191 -21.32 13.48 -0.20
CA TYR A 191 -21.12 14.15 1.09
C TYR A 191 -21.37 13.23 2.30
N LYS A 192 -22.28 12.25 2.17
CA LYS A 192 -22.58 11.28 3.23
C LYS A 192 -21.36 10.41 3.61
N ALA A 193 -20.37 10.28 2.72
CA ALA A 193 -19.17 9.50 2.98
C ALA A 193 -18.07 10.28 3.71
N LEU A 194 -18.09 11.62 3.69
CA LEU A 194 -17.04 12.43 4.31
C LEU A 194 -16.88 12.20 5.82
N PRO A 195 -17.95 12.09 6.64
CA PRO A 195 -17.80 11.79 8.06
C PRO A 195 -17.11 10.44 8.31
N PHE A 196 -17.23 9.49 7.37
CA PHE A 196 -16.63 8.17 7.51
C PHE A 196 -15.11 8.17 7.34
N LEU A 197 -14.51 9.25 6.82
CA LEU A 197 -13.06 9.47 6.79
C LEU A 197 -12.44 9.64 8.19
N LEU A 198 -13.27 9.79 9.22
CA LEU A 198 -12.83 9.92 10.61
C LEU A 198 -13.11 8.66 11.46
N VAL A 199 -13.83 7.66 10.93
CA VAL A 199 -14.30 6.51 11.73
C VAL A 199 -13.17 5.71 12.34
N GLY A 200 -12.10 5.44 11.58
CA GLY A 200 -10.93 4.71 12.07
C GLY A 200 -10.21 5.48 13.18
N LEU A 201 -9.95 6.78 12.96
CA LEU A 201 -9.29 7.65 13.93
C LEU A 201 -10.11 7.77 15.22
N ILE A 202 -11.40 8.12 15.11
CA ILE A 202 -12.29 8.26 16.27
C ILE A 202 -12.47 6.91 16.97
N GLY A 203 -12.64 5.82 16.22
CA GLY A 203 -12.76 4.47 16.76
C GLY A 203 -11.56 4.07 17.60
N TYR A 204 -10.33 4.26 17.08
CA TYR A 204 -9.11 3.97 17.83
C TYR A 204 -8.85 4.96 18.98
N SER A 205 -9.30 6.21 18.87
CA SER A 205 -9.30 7.16 20.00
C SER A 205 -10.21 6.70 21.12
N ILE A 206 -11.44 6.28 20.82
CA ILE A 206 -12.41 5.77 21.82
C ILE A 206 -11.88 4.50 22.47
N ILE A 207 -11.44 3.51 21.69
CA ILE A 207 -10.95 2.25 22.24
C ILE A 207 -9.67 2.49 23.05
N GLY A 208 -8.79 3.38 22.59
CA GLY A 208 -7.61 3.81 23.33
C GLY A 208 -7.95 4.39 24.70
N ASP A 209 -8.93 5.29 24.75
CA ASP A 209 -9.42 5.90 25.99
C ASP A 209 -9.91 4.84 27.00
N LEU A 210 -10.63 3.83 26.51
CA LEU A 210 -11.09 2.69 27.32
C LEU A 210 -9.95 1.81 27.88
N VAL A 211 -8.74 1.88 27.32
CA VAL A 211 -7.56 1.14 27.79
C VAL A 211 -6.51 2.03 28.46
N ASN A 212 -6.94 3.16 29.04
CA ASN A 212 -6.12 4.13 29.77
C ASN A 212 -5.10 4.90 28.90
N LYS A 213 -5.38 5.07 27.60
CA LYS A 213 -4.72 6.11 26.79
C LYS A 213 -5.52 7.41 26.88
N ASP A 214 -4.92 8.54 26.55
CA ASP A 214 -5.69 9.78 26.38
C ASP A 214 -6.48 9.72 25.06
N PHE A 215 -7.69 10.27 24.98
CA PHE A 215 -8.49 10.29 23.73
C PHE A 215 -7.72 10.78 22.49
N MET A 216 -6.78 11.72 22.67
CA MET A 216 -5.94 12.28 21.61
C MET A 216 -4.58 11.58 21.47
N TRP A 217 -4.43 10.35 21.97
CA TRP A 217 -3.14 9.65 22.06
C TRP A 217 -2.45 9.48 20.71
N ILE A 218 -3.21 9.30 19.63
CA ILE A 218 -2.69 9.20 18.26
C ILE A 218 -1.86 10.44 17.89
N VAL A 219 -2.26 11.61 18.39
CA VAL A 219 -1.57 12.90 18.16
C VAL A 219 -0.55 13.17 19.25
N ASN A 220 -0.92 12.96 20.51
CA ASN A 220 -0.10 13.30 21.67
C ASN A 220 1.13 12.41 21.82
N GLN A 221 0.99 11.12 21.48
CA GLN A 221 2.02 10.10 21.54
C GLN A 221 2.57 9.76 20.15
N ASN A 222 2.46 10.70 19.19
CA ASN A 222 3.03 10.51 17.87
C ASN A 222 4.57 10.46 18.00
N PRO A 223 5.22 9.37 17.58
CA PRO A 223 6.66 9.19 17.74
C PRO A 223 7.51 10.16 16.93
N TYR A 224 6.92 10.85 15.96
CA TYR A 224 7.59 11.82 15.10
C TYR A 224 7.37 13.26 15.56
N LYS A 225 6.85 13.45 16.78
CA LYS A 225 6.60 14.76 17.38
C LYS A 225 7.86 15.30 18.07
N GLY A 226 8.25 16.53 17.75
CA GLY A 226 9.20 17.34 18.54
C GLY A 226 10.66 17.30 18.08
N GLU A 227 11.17 16.18 17.57
CA GLU A 227 12.54 16.10 17.05
C GLU A 227 12.59 16.34 15.54
N VAL A 228 13.41 17.30 15.11
CA VAL A 228 13.67 17.59 13.70
C VAL A 228 15.06 17.08 13.35
N GLY A 229 15.15 16.25 12.32
CA GLY A 229 16.44 15.78 11.80
C GLY A 229 17.11 14.67 12.63
N LEU A 230 16.36 13.88 13.42
CA LEU A 230 16.91 12.72 14.16
C LEU A 230 17.72 11.77 13.25
N TYR A 231 17.25 11.58 12.02
CA TYR A 231 17.90 10.75 11.00
C TYR A 231 18.66 11.55 9.93
N GLY A 232 18.83 12.86 10.16
CA GLY A 232 19.47 13.79 9.22
C GLY A 232 18.50 14.38 8.19
N THR A 233 19.08 14.98 7.15
CA THR A 233 18.39 15.60 6.03
C THR A 233 19.08 15.28 4.71
N GLY A 234 18.39 15.50 3.58
CA GLY A 234 19.03 15.37 2.28
C GLY A 234 18.31 16.08 1.14
N ASN A 235 18.53 15.64 -0.09
CA ASN A 235 18.02 16.35 -1.26
C ASN A 235 16.53 16.04 -1.50
N PHE A 236 15.71 17.07 -1.79
CA PHE A 236 14.29 16.90 -2.12
C PHE A 236 14.04 15.91 -3.27
N PHE A 237 14.88 15.94 -4.31
CA PHE A 237 14.76 15.05 -5.47
C PHE A 237 15.47 13.70 -5.29
N GLN A 238 15.91 13.35 -4.07
CA GLN A 238 16.66 12.11 -3.82
C GLN A 238 15.89 10.85 -4.24
N PHE A 239 14.60 10.76 -3.93
CA PHE A 239 13.77 9.61 -4.32
C PHE A 239 13.70 9.48 -5.84
N ILE A 240 13.40 10.57 -6.55
CA ILE A 240 13.36 10.60 -8.02
C ILE A 240 14.73 10.27 -8.64
N LYS A 241 15.84 10.73 -8.06
CA LYS A 241 17.18 10.39 -8.57
C LYS A 241 17.54 8.92 -8.37
N ARG A 242 16.99 8.27 -7.34
CA ARG A 242 17.26 6.88 -6.99
C ARG A 242 16.22 5.90 -7.54
N SER A 243 15.12 6.38 -8.14
CA SER A 243 14.02 5.54 -8.63
C SER A 243 14.44 4.44 -9.59
N PRO A 244 15.44 4.61 -10.49
CA PRO A 244 15.88 3.50 -11.34
C PRO A 244 16.40 2.30 -10.56
N GLY A 245 16.99 2.55 -9.39
CA GLY A 245 17.56 1.50 -8.53
C GLY A 245 16.52 0.71 -7.73
N TYR A 246 15.39 1.32 -7.36
CA TYR A 246 14.41 0.68 -6.49
C TYR A 246 13.07 0.38 -7.19
N PHE A 247 12.67 1.13 -8.22
CA PHE A 247 11.59 0.73 -9.11
C PHE A 247 12.07 -0.20 -10.22
N GLY A 248 13.35 -0.14 -10.59
CA GLY A 248 13.91 -0.90 -11.70
C GLY A 248 13.61 -0.22 -13.03
N ILE A 249 14.64 -0.09 -13.88
CA ILE A 249 14.56 0.62 -15.17
C ILE A 249 13.36 0.14 -16.03
N PRO A 250 13.10 -1.18 -16.20
CA PRO A 250 11.97 -1.62 -17.02
C PRO A 250 10.61 -1.14 -16.48
N ASN A 251 10.39 -1.23 -15.16
CA ASN A 251 9.11 -0.85 -14.57
C ASN A 251 8.94 0.67 -14.58
N GLU A 252 10.02 1.42 -14.39
CA GLU A 252 10.00 2.87 -14.47
C GLU A 252 9.60 3.36 -15.87
N ILE A 253 10.07 2.70 -16.94
CA ILE A 253 9.59 2.98 -18.31
C ILE A 253 8.08 2.77 -18.40
N PHE A 254 7.53 1.68 -17.84
CA PHE A 254 6.08 1.44 -17.83
C PHE A 254 5.31 2.46 -16.99
N TYR A 255 5.84 2.88 -15.83
CA TYR A 255 5.21 3.89 -15.00
C TYR A 255 5.17 5.26 -15.69
N VAL A 256 6.29 5.70 -16.27
CA VAL A 256 6.37 6.98 -16.99
C VAL A 256 5.49 6.95 -18.24
N THR A 257 5.55 5.89 -19.05
CA THR A 257 4.70 5.79 -20.25
C THR A 257 3.22 5.67 -19.89
N GLY A 258 2.86 4.95 -18.84
CA GLY A 258 1.50 4.87 -18.31
C GLY A 258 0.97 6.21 -17.83
N LEU A 259 1.81 6.97 -17.11
CA LEU A 259 1.51 8.33 -16.65
C LEU A 259 1.25 9.27 -17.83
N VAL A 260 2.18 9.32 -18.79
CA VAL A 260 2.06 10.16 -19.99
C VAL A 260 0.83 9.79 -20.80
N ALA A 261 0.59 8.49 -21.01
CA ALA A 261 -0.56 8.00 -21.76
C ALA A 261 -1.89 8.39 -21.09
N GLY A 262 -2.02 8.20 -19.78
CA GLY A 262 -3.25 8.51 -19.07
C GLY A 262 -3.50 10.02 -18.94
N ILE A 263 -2.46 10.86 -18.76
CA ILE A 263 -2.59 12.32 -18.83
C ILE A 263 -3.03 12.75 -20.23
N THR A 264 -2.40 12.21 -21.27
CA THR A 264 -2.77 12.52 -22.67
C THR A 264 -4.22 12.14 -22.96
N LEU A 265 -4.67 10.99 -22.46
CA LEU A 265 -6.05 10.52 -22.61
C LEU A 265 -7.06 11.42 -21.90
N TYR A 266 -6.70 11.91 -20.71
CA TYR A 266 -7.49 12.90 -19.97
C TYR A 266 -7.64 14.20 -20.76
N LEU A 267 -6.53 14.75 -21.26
CA LEU A 267 -6.54 15.99 -22.02
C LEU A 267 -7.34 15.88 -23.33
N ARG A 268 -7.26 14.74 -24.03
CA ARG A 268 -7.94 14.53 -25.33
C ARG A 268 -9.41 14.15 -25.22
N SER A 269 -9.74 13.23 -24.31
CA SER A 269 -11.08 12.61 -24.30
C SER A 269 -12.01 13.16 -23.22
N LYS A 270 -11.45 13.69 -22.11
CA LYS A 270 -12.17 14.15 -20.90
C LYS A 270 -13.26 13.18 -20.40
N ARG A 271 -13.17 11.89 -20.75
CA ARG A 271 -14.13 10.85 -20.35
C ARG A 271 -14.02 10.59 -18.85
N GLU A 272 -15.07 10.04 -18.25
CA GLU A 272 -15.13 9.84 -16.80
C GLU A 272 -13.96 9.00 -16.25
N TYR A 273 -13.64 7.88 -16.90
CA TYR A 273 -12.50 7.04 -16.51
C TYR A 273 -11.14 7.77 -16.60
N SER A 274 -11.03 8.80 -17.43
CA SER A 274 -9.81 9.62 -17.52
C SER A 274 -9.68 10.62 -16.36
N LYS A 275 -10.79 11.02 -15.74
CA LYS A 275 -10.80 11.78 -14.48
C LYS A 275 -10.48 10.86 -13.30
N GLU A 276 -10.99 9.64 -13.35
CA GLU A 276 -10.76 8.62 -12.34
C GLU A 276 -9.32 8.12 -12.32
N PHE A 277 -8.56 8.30 -13.40
CA PHE A 277 -7.12 8.06 -13.40
C PHE A 277 -6.35 8.85 -12.32
N PHE A 278 -6.87 10.02 -11.93
CA PHE A 278 -6.30 10.81 -10.84
C PHE A 278 -6.42 10.15 -9.46
N LEU A 279 -7.30 9.14 -9.28
CA LEU A 279 -7.38 8.34 -8.05
C LEU A 279 -6.15 7.47 -7.78
N VAL A 280 -5.33 7.24 -8.80
CA VAL A 280 -4.08 6.47 -8.67
C VAL A 280 -2.89 7.44 -8.63
N ILE A 281 -2.90 8.45 -9.51
CA ILE A 281 -1.83 9.44 -9.63
C ILE A 281 -1.68 10.32 -8.40
N LEU A 282 -2.78 10.88 -7.89
CA LEU A 282 -2.69 11.86 -6.81
C LEU A 282 -2.14 11.22 -5.52
N PRO A 283 -2.62 10.06 -5.06
CA PRO A 283 -2.02 9.40 -3.90
C PRO A 283 -0.53 9.08 -4.09
N PHE A 284 -0.14 8.60 -5.28
CA PHE A 284 1.27 8.34 -5.62
C PHE A 284 2.14 9.59 -5.45
N PHE A 285 1.78 10.69 -6.09
CA PHE A 285 2.57 11.93 -6.03
C PHE A 285 2.53 12.57 -4.65
N THR A 286 1.36 12.57 -3.99
CA THR A 286 1.25 13.11 -2.63
C THR A 286 2.22 12.40 -1.70
N TYR A 287 2.19 11.07 -1.66
CA TYR A 287 3.07 10.30 -0.78
C TYR A 287 4.56 10.47 -1.14
N LEU A 288 4.91 10.42 -2.42
CA LEU A 288 6.29 10.66 -2.89
C LEU A 288 6.80 12.05 -2.47
N LEU A 289 6.02 13.10 -2.71
CA LEU A 289 6.40 14.48 -2.44
C LEU A 289 6.50 14.75 -0.93
N ILE A 290 5.65 14.13 -0.11
CA ILE A 290 5.71 14.26 1.34
C ILE A 290 6.98 13.62 1.88
N HIS A 291 7.34 12.42 1.42
CA HIS A 291 8.59 11.79 1.81
C HIS A 291 9.80 12.59 1.37
N SER A 292 9.78 13.12 0.14
CA SER A 292 10.78 14.08 -0.35
C SER A 292 10.89 15.33 0.53
N PHE A 293 9.76 15.91 0.92
CA PHE A 293 9.70 17.10 1.76
C PHE A 293 10.20 16.83 3.18
N MET A 294 9.74 15.75 3.81
CA MET A 294 10.15 15.31 5.14
C MET A 294 11.66 15.04 5.20
N TRP A 295 12.21 14.36 4.19
CA TRP A 295 13.65 14.10 4.12
C TRP A 295 14.46 15.38 3.87
N TRP A 296 13.94 16.29 3.05
CA TRP A 296 14.63 17.56 2.78
C TRP A 296 14.66 18.49 3.99
N THR A 297 13.55 18.57 4.72
CA THR A 297 13.40 19.48 5.87
C THR A 297 13.82 18.86 7.19
N GLY A 298 13.95 17.52 7.27
CA GLY A 298 14.12 16.79 8.52
C GLY A 298 12.83 16.65 9.36
N LEU A 299 11.70 17.18 8.87
CA LEU A 299 10.42 17.07 9.55
C LEU A 299 9.90 15.64 9.49
N GLY A 300 9.28 15.18 10.59
CA GLY A 300 8.66 13.85 10.66
C GLY A 300 9.66 12.69 10.70
N ASN A 301 10.96 12.97 10.87
CA ASN A 301 12.03 11.97 11.02
C ASN A 301 12.02 10.90 9.91
N SER A 302 11.88 11.35 8.65
CA SER A 302 12.13 10.47 7.50
C SER A 302 13.61 10.07 7.46
N GLN A 303 13.89 8.81 7.15
CA GLN A 303 15.25 8.28 7.01
C GLN A 303 15.80 8.41 5.58
N GLY A 304 15.01 8.94 4.63
CA GLY A 304 15.44 9.08 3.23
C GLY A 304 15.71 7.76 2.50
N ILE A 305 15.21 6.65 3.03
CA ILE A 305 15.42 5.28 2.54
C ILE A 305 14.38 4.87 1.50
N ASN A 306 14.82 4.05 0.54
CA ASN A 306 14.00 3.71 -0.62
C ASN A 306 12.75 2.89 -0.28
N ARG A 307 12.73 2.15 0.84
CA ARG A 307 11.64 1.20 1.19
C ARG A 307 10.27 1.86 1.29
N TYR A 308 10.21 3.12 1.69
CA TYR A 308 8.96 3.87 1.79
C TYR A 308 8.19 3.88 0.46
N MET A 309 8.88 3.79 -0.67
CA MET A 309 8.27 3.81 -2.00
C MET A 309 7.54 2.50 -2.33
N ALA A 310 7.73 1.40 -1.59
CA ALA A 310 6.92 0.19 -1.74
C ALA A 310 5.42 0.47 -1.50
N ALA A 311 5.12 1.45 -0.65
CA ALA A 311 3.76 1.87 -0.29
C ALA A 311 2.92 2.40 -1.48
N ILE A 312 3.57 2.78 -2.59
CA ILE A 312 2.94 3.43 -3.76
C ILE A 312 3.20 2.71 -5.08
N VAL A 313 3.69 1.46 -5.01
CA VAL A 313 3.91 0.63 -6.19
C VAL A 313 2.61 0.13 -6.83
N PRO A 314 1.63 -0.39 -6.07
CA PRO A 314 0.37 -0.89 -6.62
C PRO A 314 -0.48 0.20 -7.27
#